data_AF-A0A7C5DWG2-F1
#
_entry.id   AF-A0A7C5DWG2-F1
#
_cell.length_a   1.000
_cell.length_b   1.000
_cell.length_c   1.000
_cell.angle_alpha   90.00
_cell.angle_beta   90.00
_cell.angle_gamma   90.00
#
_symmetry.space_group_name_H-M   'P 1'
#
loop_
_entity.id
_entity.type
_entity.pdbx_description
1 polymer ?
#
loop_
_entity_poly.entity_id
_entity_poly.type
_entity_poly.pdbx_seq_one_letter_code
_entity_poly.pdbx_strand_id
1 'polypeptide(L)'
;MKENSIQAKPDSKTTFWYLYLASVVMLAFSGFGQMPLYKRYYIADIPGMAWSADFYTTHLVHYIFSALLIGLASYAVFHHVLTRKKSVALTTSGYVRSVIVAGLLFSGLLLVTYNFSGVSLPMWAAATLLFTHVGFAMALIVAGLVALIGRKPWLKAI
;
A
#
# COMPACT_ATOMS: atom_id res chain seq x y z
N MET A 1 -31.29 -31.17 22.28
CA MET A 1 -30.25 -31.42 21.27
C MET A 1 -29.56 -30.08 21.02
N LYS A 2 -28.36 -29.87 21.58
CA LYS A 2 -27.66 -28.58 21.47
C LYS A 2 -27.05 -28.50 20.07
N GLU A 3 -27.55 -27.58 19.25
CA GLU A 3 -26.93 -27.25 17.97
C GLU A 3 -25.49 -26.81 18.23
N ASN A 4 -24.56 -27.62 17.74
CA ASN A 4 -23.14 -27.33 17.75
C ASN A 4 -22.92 -26.30 16.63
N SER A 5 -23.24 -25.04 16.91
CA SER A 5 -22.86 -23.93 16.05
C SER A 5 -21.34 -23.94 15.97
N ILE A 6 -20.79 -24.41 14.85
CA ILE A 6 -19.36 -24.25 14.54
C ILE A 6 -19.13 -22.75 14.52
N GLN A 7 -18.69 -22.21 15.65
CA GLN A 7 -18.22 -20.85 15.75
C GLN A 7 -16.98 -20.79 14.86
N ALA A 8 -17.14 -20.21 13.66
CA ALA A 8 -16.02 -19.86 12.83
C ALA A 8 -15.11 -18.94 13.67
N LYS A 9 -13.94 -19.45 14.05
CA LYS A 9 -12.96 -18.74 14.86
C LYS A 9 -12.68 -17.37 14.24
N PRO A 10 -13.01 -16.25 14.91
CA PRO A 10 -12.71 -14.93 14.37
C PRO A 10 -11.21 -14.64 14.55
N ASP A 11 -10.62 -13.97 13.56
CA ASP A 11 -9.39 -13.18 13.68
C ASP A 11 -8.05 -13.91 13.92
N SER A 12 -7.60 -14.75 12.99
CA SER A 12 -6.14 -14.89 12.79
C SER A 12 -5.72 -14.08 11.57
N LYS A 13 -5.13 -12.90 11.80
CA LYS A 13 -4.41 -12.15 10.76
C LYS A 13 -3.43 -13.08 10.06
N THR A 14 -3.64 -13.28 8.76
CA THR A 14 -2.79 -14.17 7.94
C THR A 14 -1.44 -13.52 7.68
N THR A 15 -0.44 -14.31 7.31
CA THR A 15 0.88 -13.79 6.86
C THR A 15 0.72 -12.72 5.77
N PHE A 16 -0.22 -12.93 4.85
CA PHE A 16 -0.57 -11.95 3.82
C PHE A 16 -0.93 -10.58 4.40
N TRP A 17 -1.76 -10.55 5.45
CA TRP A 17 -2.17 -9.30 6.09
C TRP A 17 -1.00 -8.55 6.71
N TYR A 18 -0.09 -9.26 7.40
CA TYR A 18 1.10 -8.64 7.98
C TYR A 18 2.05 -8.10 6.92
N LEU A 19 2.28 -8.85 5.84
CA LEU A 19 3.12 -8.39 4.72
C LEU A 19 2.50 -7.18 4.02
N TYR A 20 1.18 -7.16 3.82
CA TYR A 20 0.47 -6.02 3.26
C TYR A 20 0.60 -4.78 4.16
N LEU A 21 0.34 -4.94 5.47
CA LEU A 21 0.45 -3.84 6.43
C LEU A 21 1.87 -3.29 6.51
N ALA A 22 2.87 -4.16 6.60
CA ALA A 22 4.28 -3.78 6.59
C ALA A 22 4.63 -3.01 5.30
N SER A 23 4.15 -3.48 4.14
CA SER A 23 4.36 -2.80 2.86
C SER A 23 3.75 -1.39 2.86
N VAL A 24 2.48 -1.25 3.24
CA VAL A 24 1.80 0.06 3.25
C VAL A 24 2.48 1.04 4.21
N VAL A 25 2.84 0.59 5.41
CA VAL A 25 3.50 1.44 6.41
C VAL A 25 4.89 1.86 5.93
N MET A 26 5.70 0.93 5.45
CA MET A 26 7.06 1.22 5.00
C MET A 26 7.09 2.03 3.71
N LEU A 27 6.13 1.83 2.80
CA LEU A 27 5.97 2.68 1.61
C LEU A 27 5.58 4.10 1.97
N ALA A 28 4.64 4.29 2.91
CA ALA A 28 4.29 5.62 3.39
C ALA A 28 5.49 6.29 4.05
N PHE A 29 6.19 5.59 4.95
CA PHE A 29 7.38 6.12 5.63
C PHE A 29 8.49 6.49 4.64
N SER A 30 8.92 5.56 3.79
CA SER A 30 9.97 5.81 2.81
C SER A 30 9.58 6.86 1.77
N GLY A 31 8.31 6.90 1.33
CA GLY A 31 7.82 7.90 0.38
C GLY A 31 7.81 9.32 0.97
N PHE A 32 7.47 9.47 2.26
CA PHE A 32 7.65 10.74 2.95
C PHE A 32 9.12 11.09 3.20
N GLY A 33 9.98 10.10 3.42
CA GLY A 33 11.42 10.28 3.58
C GLY A 33 12.16 10.70 2.31
N GLN A 34 11.62 10.37 1.13
CA GLN A 34 12.13 10.89 -0.16
C GLN A 34 11.90 12.39 -0.33
N MET A 35 10.94 12.96 0.41
CA MET A 35 10.80 14.40 0.55
C MET A 35 11.70 14.89 1.70
N PRO A 36 12.22 16.13 1.68
CA PRO A 36 13.09 16.66 2.73
C PRO A 36 12.33 17.01 4.03
N LEU A 37 11.42 16.14 4.47
CA LEU A 37 10.57 16.30 5.64
C LEU A 37 11.28 15.83 6.92
N TYR A 38 11.97 14.70 6.88
CA TYR A 38 12.46 14.03 8.10
C TYR A 38 13.59 14.76 8.80
N LYS A 39 14.42 15.47 8.03
CA LYS A 39 15.40 16.41 8.60
C LYS A 39 14.74 17.69 9.12
N ARG A 40 13.66 18.15 8.47
CA ARG A 40 12.95 19.38 8.86
C ARG A 40 12.13 19.22 10.15
N TYR A 41 11.64 18.02 10.41
CA TYR A 41 10.81 17.69 11.57
C TYR A 41 11.51 16.75 12.56
N TYR A 42 12.85 16.75 12.61
CA TYR A 42 13.67 16.06 13.62
C TYR A 42 13.49 14.54 13.71
N ILE A 43 12.89 13.91 12.69
CA ILE A 43 12.77 12.44 12.62
C ILE A 43 14.14 11.79 12.49
N ALA A 44 15.04 12.43 11.74
CA ALA A 44 16.41 11.97 11.57
C ALA A 44 17.26 12.06 12.85
N ASP A 45 16.83 12.88 13.81
CA ASP A 45 17.53 13.09 15.08
C ASP A 45 17.13 12.07 16.16
N ILE A 46 16.12 11.24 15.88
CA ILE A 46 15.77 10.09 16.72
C ILE A 46 16.93 9.08 16.66
N PRO A 47 17.43 8.56 17.80
CA PRO A 47 18.51 7.57 17.81
C PRO A 47 18.23 6.39 16.87
N GLY A 48 19.14 6.11 15.94
CA GLY A 48 19.00 5.05 14.94
C GLY A 48 18.19 5.40 13.69
N MET A 49 17.67 6.62 13.57
CA MET A 49 16.83 7.06 12.42
C MET A 49 17.53 8.01 11.45
N ALA A 50 18.84 8.25 11.60
CA ALA A 50 19.60 9.15 10.72
C ALA A 50 19.50 8.75 9.24
N TRP A 51 19.42 7.44 8.95
CA TRP A 51 19.25 6.90 7.59
C TRP A 51 17.95 7.35 6.92
N SER A 52 16.92 7.71 7.68
CA SER A 52 15.62 8.08 7.16
C SER A 52 15.62 9.41 6.40
N ALA A 53 16.66 10.25 6.57
CA ALA A 53 16.87 11.46 5.79
C ALA A 53 17.79 11.25 4.56
N ASP A 54 18.34 10.06 4.37
CA ASP A 54 19.13 9.73 3.18
C ASP A 54 18.22 9.33 2.02
N PHE A 55 18.32 10.06 0.91
CA PHE A 55 17.47 9.85 -0.25
C PHE A 55 17.69 8.45 -0.87
N TYR A 56 18.93 8.01 -1.01
CA TYR A 56 19.22 6.72 -1.64
C TYR A 56 18.70 5.55 -0.81
N THR A 57 18.87 5.62 0.50
CA THR A 57 18.36 4.61 1.44
C THR A 57 16.84 4.56 1.43
N THR A 58 16.18 5.71 1.56
CA THR A 58 14.71 5.77 1.52
C THR A 58 14.17 5.31 0.16
N HIS A 59 14.84 5.65 -0.94
CA HIS A 59 14.47 5.19 -2.28
C HIS A 59 14.62 3.68 -2.46
N LEU A 60 15.72 3.09 -1.98
CA LEU A 60 15.91 1.64 -1.98
C LEU A 60 14.82 0.93 -1.16
N VAL A 61 14.56 1.41 0.06
CA VAL A 61 13.49 0.87 0.93
C VAL A 61 12.14 0.96 0.21
N HIS A 62 11.83 2.09 -0.42
CA HIS A 62 10.58 2.28 -1.16
C HIS A 62 10.44 1.26 -2.30
N TYR A 63 11.51 1.01 -3.06
CA TYR A 63 11.51 0.03 -4.16
C TYR A 63 11.33 -1.41 -3.66
N ILE A 64 11.98 -1.79 -2.56
CA ILE A 64 11.84 -3.13 -1.96
C ILE A 64 10.39 -3.39 -1.56
N PHE A 65 9.77 -2.46 -0.82
CA PHE A 65 8.38 -2.62 -0.40
C PHE A 65 7.38 -2.42 -1.54
N SER A 66 7.75 -1.70 -2.60
CA SER A 66 6.95 -1.60 -3.83
C SER A 66 6.89 -2.93 -4.55
N ALA A 67 8.04 -3.59 -4.72
CA ALA A 67 8.12 -4.93 -5.30
C ALA A 67 7.31 -5.95 -4.48
N LEU A 68 7.39 -5.88 -3.14
CA LEU A 68 6.59 -6.72 -2.25
C LEU A 68 5.09 -6.45 -2.42
N LEU A 69 4.65 -5.19 -2.45
CA LEU A 69 3.25 -4.83 -2.65
C LEU A 69 2.72 -5.29 -4.02
N ILE A 70 3.50 -5.13 -5.09
CA ILE A 70 3.18 -5.65 -6.43
C ILE A 70 3.04 -7.17 -6.38
N GLY A 71 3.96 -7.87 -5.73
CA GLY A 71 3.91 -9.33 -5.56
C GLY A 71 2.66 -9.78 -4.80
N LEU A 72 2.30 -9.11 -3.70
CA LEU A 72 1.08 -9.39 -2.94
C LEU A 72 -0.19 -9.11 -3.74
N ALA A 73 -0.24 -7.98 -4.45
CA ALA A 73 -1.37 -7.64 -5.32
C ALA A 73 -1.54 -8.67 -6.44
N SER A 74 -0.44 -9.07 -7.06
CA SER A 74 -0.43 -10.10 -8.11
C SER A 74 -0.91 -11.44 -7.54
N TYR A 75 -0.35 -11.88 -6.41
CA TYR A 75 -0.78 -13.08 -5.71
C TYR A 75 -2.29 -13.06 -5.40
N ALA A 76 -2.81 -11.95 -4.87
CA ALA A 76 -4.23 -11.82 -4.55
C ALA A 76 -5.13 -11.93 -5.80
N VAL A 77 -4.75 -11.28 -6.91
CA VAL A 77 -5.47 -11.34 -8.18
C VAL A 77 -5.44 -12.75 -8.76
N PHE A 78 -4.24 -13.35 -8.91
CA PHE A 78 -4.09 -14.70 -9.45
C PHE A 78 -4.81 -15.73 -8.60
N HIS A 79 -4.63 -15.69 -7.28
CA HIS A 79 -5.30 -16.61 -6.37
C HIS A 79 -6.82 -16.53 -6.54
N HIS A 80 -7.40 -15.32 -6.62
CA HIS A 80 -8.84 -15.14 -6.83
C HIS A 80 -9.31 -15.69 -8.19
N VAL A 81 -8.59 -15.39 -9.27
CA VAL A 81 -8.94 -15.83 -10.64
C VAL A 81 -8.81 -17.34 -10.80
N LEU A 82 -7.74 -17.94 -10.28
CA LEU A 82 -7.43 -19.37 -10.44
C LEU A 82 -8.29 -20.27 -9.55
N THR A 83 -8.56 -19.88 -8.29
CA THR A 83 -9.35 -20.73 -7.40
C THR A 83 -10.85 -20.70 -7.72
N ARG A 84 -11.36 -19.67 -8.42
CA ARG A 84 -12.78 -19.52 -8.83
C ARG A 84 -13.78 -19.70 -7.68
N LYS A 85 -13.33 -19.66 -6.41
CA LYS A 85 -14.17 -19.86 -5.23
C LYS A 85 -15.07 -18.64 -5.07
N LYS A 86 -16.36 -18.81 -5.39
CA LYS A 86 -17.39 -17.76 -5.24
C LYS A 86 -17.81 -17.50 -3.78
N SER A 87 -17.08 -18.01 -2.79
CA SER A 87 -17.49 -17.91 -1.38
C SER A 87 -17.21 -16.54 -0.76
N VAL A 88 -16.59 -15.61 -1.50
CA VAL A 88 -16.18 -14.30 -0.95
C VAL A 88 -16.32 -13.19 -1.99
N ALA A 89 -16.96 -12.09 -1.61
CA ALA A 89 -17.08 -10.85 -2.39
C ALA A 89 -16.28 -9.71 -1.76
N LEU A 90 -15.88 -8.75 -2.58
CA LEU A 90 -15.40 -7.46 -2.11
C LEU A 90 -16.54 -6.68 -1.44
N THR A 91 -16.27 -6.08 -0.28
CA THR A 91 -17.17 -5.06 0.27
C THR A 91 -16.99 -3.75 -0.51
N THR A 92 -17.91 -2.80 -0.37
CA THR A 92 -17.73 -1.45 -0.95
C THR A 92 -16.42 -0.82 -0.49
N SER A 93 -16.07 -0.99 0.78
CA SER A 93 -14.80 -0.50 1.33
C SER A 93 -13.59 -1.24 0.74
N GLY A 94 -13.69 -2.55 0.54
CA GLY A 94 -12.66 -3.34 -0.13
C GLY A 94 -12.45 -2.91 -1.57
N TYR A 95 -13.53 -2.70 -2.32
CA TYR A 95 -13.48 -2.23 -3.71
C TYR A 95 -12.80 -0.86 -3.82
N VAL A 96 -13.22 0.12 -3.01
CA VAL A 96 -12.62 1.47 -2.99
C VAL A 96 -11.11 1.40 -2.70
N ARG A 97 -10.71 0.65 -1.67
CA ARG A 97 -9.29 0.50 -1.32
C ARG A 97 -8.50 -0.24 -2.40
N SER A 98 -9.08 -1.26 -3.04
CA SER A 98 -8.47 -1.96 -4.17
C SER A 98 -8.23 -1.04 -5.36
N VAL A 99 -9.18 -0.15 -5.69
CA VAL A 99 -9.02 0.84 -6.77
C VAL A 99 -7.91 1.84 -6.43
N ILE A 100 -7.85 2.34 -5.19
CA ILE A 100 -6.77 3.25 -4.76
C ILE A 100 -5.41 2.55 -4.86
N VAL A 101 -5.29 1.30 -4.38
CA VAL A 101 -4.06 0.51 -4.50
C VAL A 101 -3.68 0.32 -5.97
N ALA A 102 -4.64 0.03 -6.86
CA ALA A 102 -4.37 -0.10 -8.29
C ALA A 102 -3.84 1.22 -8.89
N GLY A 103 -4.42 2.37 -8.50
CA GLY A 103 -3.93 3.69 -8.88
C GLY A 103 -2.52 3.98 -8.37
N LEU A 104 -2.20 3.59 -7.13
CA LEU A 104 -0.84 3.67 -6.58
C LEU A 104 0.15 2.85 -7.40
N LEU A 105 -0.17 1.59 -7.68
CA LEU A 105 0.71 0.71 -8.46
C LEU A 105 0.94 1.26 -9.87
N PHE A 106 -0.12 1.71 -10.53
CA PHE A 106 -0.02 2.26 -11.88
C PHE A 106 0.82 3.55 -11.92
N SER A 107 0.50 4.52 -11.06
CA SER A 107 1.27 5.77 -10.99
C SER A 107 2.71 5.55 -10.53
N GLY A 108 2.96 4.59 -9.63
CA GLY A 108 4.30 4.21 -9.20
C GLY A 108 5.12 3.60 -10.32
N LEU A 109 4.53 2.71 -11.14
CA LEU A 109 5.19 2.15 -12.32
C LEU A 109 5.59 3.24 -13.32
N LEU A 110 4.72 4.25 -13.54
CA LEU A 110 5.05 5.39 -14.40
C LEU A 110 6.20 6.26 -13.82
N LEU A 111 6.28 6.41 -12.49
CA LEU A 111 7.39 7.10 -11.85
C LEU A 111 8.71 6.34 -12.01
N VAL A 112 8.67 5.01 -11.92
CA VAL A 112 9.84 4.15 -12.16
C VAL A 112 10.33 4.29 -13.60
N THR A 113 9.43 4.27 -14.58
CA THR A 113 9.82 4.42 -16.00
C THR A 113 10.39 5.80 -16.30
N TYR A 114 9.84 6.84 -15.67
CA TYR A 114 10.38 8.20 -15.76
C TYR A 114 11.79 8.33 -15.15
N ASN A 115 12.15 7.46 -14.21
CA ASN A 115 13.47 7.48 -13.57
C ASN A 115 14.58 6.83 -14.43
N PHE A 116 14.26 6.29 -15.62
CA PHE A 116 15.25 5.72 -16.52
C PHE A 116 16.01 6.80 -17.33
N SER A 117 17.31 6.57 -17.53
CA SER A 117 18.15 7.43 -18.37
C SER A 117 17.66 7.40 -19.82
N GLY A 118 17.01 8.48 -20.26
CA GLY A 118 16.47 8.63 -21.62
C GLY A 118 14.99 8.99 -21.67
N VAL A 119 14.27 8.91 -20.55
CA VAL A 119 12.88 9.41 -20.45
C VAL A 119 12.90 10.76 -19.74
N SER A 120 12.47 11.81 -20.44
CA SER A 120 12.29 13.13 -19.83
C SER A 120 10.84 13.57 -19.99
N LEU A 121 10.25 14.07 -18.91
CA LEU A 121 8.92 14.63 -18.86
C LEU A 121 9.06 16.13 -18.60
N PRO A 122 8.20 16.96 -19.20
CA PRO A 122 8.15 18.36 -18.81
C PRO A 122 7.76 18.48 -17.33
N MET A 123 8.27 19.51 -16.65
CA MET A 123 8.11 19.70 -15.20
C MET A 123 6.67 19.54 -14.71
N TRP A 124 5.70 20.09 -15.45
CA TRP A 124 4.29 19.99 -15.08
C TRP A 124 3.79 18.53 -15.08
N ALA A 125 4.20 17.71 -16.05
CA ALA A 125 3.78 16.31 -16.15
C ALA A 125 4.42 15.47 -15.04
N ALA A 126 5.72 15.68 -14.77
CA ALA A 126 6.41 15.03 -13.67
C ALA A 126 5.78 15.40 -12.31
N ALA A 127 5.47 16.69 -12.11
CA ALA A 127 4.79 17.16 -10.90
C ALA A 127 3.39 16.57 -10.77
N THR A 128 2.57 16.58 -11.84
CA THR A 128 1.23 15.96 -11.82
C THR A 128 1.31 14.48 -11.47
N LEU A 129 2.25 13.75 -12.05
CA LEU A 129 2.42 12.32 -11.76
C LEU A 129 2.81 12.10 -10.30
N LEU A 130 3.76 12.87 -9.77
CA LEU A 130 4.19 12.81 -8.37
C LEU A 130 3.04 13.14 -7.41
N PHE A 131 2.33 14.26 -7.61
CA PHE A 131 1.21 14.66 -6.76
C PHE A 131 0.04 13.68 -6.85
N THR A 132 -0.21 13.09 -8.01
CA THR A 132 -1.23 12.05 -8.18
C THR A 132 -0.86 10.81 -7.39
N HIS A 133 0.40 10.38 -7.45
CA HIS A 133 0.89 9.22 -6.69
C HIS A 133 0.77 9.43 -5.18
N VAL A 134 1.25 10.58 -4.68
CA VAL A 134 1.10 10.97 -3.26
C VAL A 134 -0.38 11.11 -2.89
N GLY A 135 -1.21 11.66 -3.79
CA GLY A 135 -2.66 11.76 -3.60
C GLY A 135 -3.32 10.41 -3.37
N PHE A 136 -2.97 9.39 -4.16
CA PHE A 136 -3.45 8.03 -3.92
C PHE A 136 -2.91 7.44 -2.61
N ALA A 137 -1.66 7.73 -2.24
CA ALA A 137 -1.10 7.30 -0.96
C ALA A 137 -1.91 7.88 0.22
N MET A 138 -2.23 9.17 0.16
CA MET A 138 -3.02 9.84 1.20
C MET A 138 -4.45 9.30 1.24
N ALA A 139 -5.05 9.08 0.06
CA ALA A 139 -6.37 8.45 -0.03
C ALA A 139 -6.38 7.05 0.59
N LEU A 140 -5.33 6.24 0.39
CA LEU A 140 -5.22 4.91 0.98
C LEU A 140 -5.12 4.98 2.51
N ILE A 141 -4.30 5.90 3.03
CA ILE A 141 -4.16 6.10 4.49
C ILE A 141 -5.51 6.48 5.10
N VAL A 142 -6.20 7.47 4.52
CA VAL A 142 -7.51 7.92 5.00
C VAL A 142 -8.55 6.80 4.90
N ALA A 143 -8.65 6.11 3.76
CA ALA A 143 -9.58 4.99 3.59
C ALA A 143 -9.27 3.83 4.56
N GLY A 144 -7.99 3.58 4.84
CA GLY A 144 -7.52 2.62 5.83
C GLY A 144 -7.96 2.98 7.25
N LEU A 145 -7.77 4.24 7.66
CA LEU A 145 -8.20 4.75 8.97
C LEU A 145 -9.73 4.70 9.12
N VAL A 146 -10.48 5.15 8.12
CA VAL A 146 -11.95 5.07 8.11
C VAL A 146 -12.43 3.62 8.21
N ALA A 147 -11.77 2.69 7.50
CA ALA A 147 -12.11 1.27 7.57
C ALA A 147 -11.74 0.66 8.93
N LEU A 148 -10.64 1.10 9.55
CA LEU A 148 -10.22 0.66 10.88
C LEU A 148 -11.22 1.11 11.96
N ILE A 149 -11.57 2.40 11.97
CA ILE A 149 -12.53 2.99 12.92
C ILE A 149 -13.92 2.39 12.72
N GLY A 150 -14.38 2.32 11.47
CA GLY A 150 -15.69 1.77 11.13
C GLY A 150 -15.75 0.24 11.08
N ARG A 151 -14.68 -0.47 11.42
CA ARG A 151 -14.53 -1.93 11.34
C ARG A 151 -15.02 -2.51 10.02
N LYS A 152 -14.74 -1.83 8.89
CA LYS A 152 -15.23 -2.21 7.55
C LYS A 152 -14.28 -3.24 6.93
N PRO A 153 -14.65 -4.53 6.86
CA PRO A 153 -13.76 -5.57 6.33
C PRO A 153 -13.55 -5.39 4.83
N TRP A 154 -12.46 -5.94 4.30
CA TRP A 154 -12.17 -5.91 2.86
C TRP A 154 -13.07 -6.86 2.07
N LEU A 155 -13.35 -8.02 2.66
CA LEU A 155 -14.07 -9.12 2.07
C LEU A 155 -15.32 -9.45 2.92
N LYS A 156 -16.38 -9.90 2.27
CA LYS A 156 -17.58 -10.48 2.88
C LYS A 156 -17.84 -11.87 2.31
N ALA A 157 -18.35 -12.79 3.12
CA ALA A 157 -18.84 -14.07 2.61
C ALA A 157 -20.06 -13.84 1.68
N ILE A 158 -20.20 -14.67 0.65
CA ILE A 158 -21.38 -14.74 -0.23
C ILE A 158 -22.19 -15.98 0.13
#